data_AF-X1JUP5-F1
#
_entry.id   AF-X1JUP5-F1
#
_cell.length_a   1.000
_cell.length_b   1.000
_cell.length_c   1.000
_cell.angle_alpha   90.00
_cell.angle_beta   90.00
_cell.angle_gamma   90.00
#
_symmetry.space_group_name_H-M   'P 1'
#
loop_
_entity.id
_entity.type
_entity.pdbx_description
1 polymer ?
#
loop_
_entity_poly.entity_id
_entity_poly.type
_entity_poly.pdbx_seq_one_letter_code
_entity_poly.pdbx_strand_id
1 'polypeptide(L)'
;MQWLSYVGFVDIEGYKEGLRSGMRILLIDIDSKIPNLALMKLSTWHKKQGVEVFLNDYLCNPDKVYVSCVFTKNAYKVKQLPFENMEVGGSGWDLKKELSPS
;
A
#
# COMPACT_ATOMS: atom_id res chain seq x y z
N MET A 1 -7.84 48.81 -16.38
CA MET A 1 -8.41 47.64 -15.69
C MET A 1 -9.01 46.73 -16.74
N GLN A 2 -8.82 45.42 -16.78
CA GLN A 2 -7.90 44.51 -16.10
C GLN A 2 -8.19 43.15 -16.76
N TRP A 3 -7.13 42.40 -17.08
CA TRP A 3 -7.12 40.94 -17.22
C TRP A 3 -8.24 40.29 -18.04
N LEU A 4 -7.98 39.93 -19.30
CA LEU A 4 -8.44 38.64 -19.86
C LEU A 4 -7.53 38.26 -21.04
N SER A 5 -6.24 38.08 -20.76
CA SER A 5 -5.35 37.26 -21.57
C SER A 5 -4.85 36.12 -20.69
N TYR A 6 -4.76 34.91 -21.25
CA TYR A 6 -4.24 33.70 -20.62
C TYR A 6 -5.26 32.83 -19.85
N VAL A 7 -6.15 32.17 -20.59
CA VAL A 7 -6.50 30.78 -20.26
C VAL A 7 -6.25 29.96 -21.52
N GLY A 8 -5.00 29.51 -21.66
CA GLY A 8 -4.70 28.46 -22.62
C GLY A 8 -5.62 27.27 -22.30
N PHE A 9 -6.18 26.66 -23.34
CA PHE A 9 -6.82 25.36 -23.24
C PHE A 9 -5.79 24.41 -22.61
N VAL A 10 -5.88 24.21 -21.30
CA VAL A 10 -5.13 23.15 -20.62
C VAL A 10 -5.76 21.89 -21.14
N ASP A 11 -4.97 21.12 -21.89
CA ASP A 11 -5.38 19.84 -22.43
C ASP A 11 -5.79 18.93 -21.26
N ILE A 12 -7.10 18.83 -21.04
CA ILE A 12 -7.68 18.06 -19.94
C ILE A 12 -7.31 16.57 -20.13
N GLU A 13 -7.07 16.16 -21.37
CA GLU A 13 -6.61 14.82 -21.70
C GLU A 13 -5.16 14.59 -21.22
N GLY A 14 -4.28 15.59 -21.37
CA GLY A 14 -2.92 15.55 -20.80
C GLY A 14 -2.88 15.53 -19.27
N TYR A 15 -3.84 16.19 -18.59
CA TYR A 15 -3.96 16.11 -17.13
C TYR A 15 -4.46 14.74 -16.66
N LYS A 16 -5.33 14.08 -17.44
CA LYS A 16 -5.80 12.71 -17.17
C LYS A 16 -4.73 11.66 -17.45
N GLU A 17 -3.87 11.88 -18.44
CA GLU A 17 -2.76 10.97 -18.79
C GLU A 17 -1.70 10.91 -17.68
N GLY A 18 -1.55 11.97 -16.87
CA GLY A 18 -0.71 11.99 -15.66
C GLY A 18 -1.39 11.43 -14.40
N LEU A 19 -2.71 11.18 -14.44
CA LEU A 19 -3.53 10.70 -13.32
C LEU A 19 -3.90 9.21 -13.41
N ARG A 20 -3.37 8.48 -14.40
CA ARG A 20 -3.45 7.01 -14.42
C ARG A 20 -2.45 6.42 -13.45
N SER A 21 -2.86 6.44 -12.18
CA SER A 21 -2.76 5.35 -11.22
C SER A 21 -1.58 4.42 -11.45
N GLY A 22 -0.38 4.89 -11.11
CA GLY A 22 0.69 3.97 -10.75
C GLY A 22 0.16 2.98 -9.71
N MET A 23 0.61 1.74 -9.78
CA MET A 23 0.21 0.70 -8.82
C MET A 23 0.28 1.26 -7.39
N ARG A 24 -0.79 1.06 -6.59
CA ARG A 24 -0.87 1.50 -5.21
C ARG A 24 -0.74 0.32 -4.28
N ILE A 25 0.22 0.40 -3.36
CA ILE A 25 0.49 -0.63 -2.37
C ILE A 25 0.04 -0.12 -1.01
N LEU A 26 -0.79 -0.91 -0.32
CA LEU A 26 -1.10 -0.68 1.08
C LEU A 26 -0.29 -1.64 1.95
N LEU A 27 0.44 -1.07 2.91
CA LEU A 27 1.10 -1.80 3.99
C LEU A 27 0.26 -1.65 5.25
N ILE A 28 -0.07 -2.76 5.90
CA ILE A 28 -0.86 -2.77 7.14
C ILE A 28 -0.03 -3.41 8.25
N ASP A 29 0.21 -2.66 9.32
CA ASP A 29 0.75 -3.20 10.56
C ASP A 29 -0.38 -3.34 11.59
N ILE A 30 -0.69 -4.58 11.97
CA ILE A 30 -1.79 -4.90 12.88
C ILE A 30 -1.44 -4.60 14.34
N ASP A 31 -0.14 -4.67 14.68
CA ASP A 31 0.32 -4.76 16.07
C ASP A 31 0.99 -3.47 16.57
N SER A 32 1.58 -2.68 15.67
CA SER A 32 2.43 -1.55 16.04
C SER A 32 2.16 -0.26 15.26
N LYS A 33 2.47 0.87 15.90
CA LYS A 33 2.55 2.19 15.24
C LYS A 33 3.83 2.35 14.41
N ILE A 34 4.89 1.64 14.79
CA ILE A 34 6.14 1.57 14.03
C ILE A 34 6.05 0.36 13.11
N PRO A 35 6.14 0.54 11.78
CA PRO A 35 6.00 -0.56 10.84
C PRO A 35 7.08 -1.61 11.04
N ASN A 36 6.68 -2.88 11.01
CA ASN A 36 7.60 -4.03 10.95
C ASN A 36 8.70 -3.84 9.88
N LEU A 37 9.93 -4.26 10.18
CA LEU A 37 11.08 -4.20 9.26
C LEU A 37 10.80 -4.83 7.89
N ALA A 38 10.00 -5.90 7.83
CA ALA A 38 9.59 -6.50 6.57
C ALA A 38 8.76 -5.53 5.72
N LEU A 39 7.79 -4.83 6.32
CA LEU A 39 6.98 -3.81 5.65
C LEU A 39 7.85 -2.61 5.23
N MET A 40 8.84 -2.22 6.04
CA MET A 40 9.80 -1.18 5.66
C MET A 40 10.58 -1.55 4.41
N LYS A 41 11.10 -2.79 4.32
CA LYS A 41 11.81 -3.29 3.13
C LYS A 41 10.92 -3.30 1.89
N LEU A 42 9.69 -3.78 2.03
CA LEU A 42 8.69 -3.74 0.95
C LEU A 42 8.40 -2.30 0.51
N SER A 43 8.24 -1.38 1.46
CA SER A 43 8.05 0.05 1.18
C SER A 43 9.19 0.60 0.33
N THR A 44 10.44 0.37 0.74
CA THR A 44 11.61 0.84 -0.01
C THR A 44 11.69 0.20 -1.40
N TRP A 45 11.41 -1.08 -1.53
CA TRP A 45 11.48 -1.79 -2.82
C TRP A 45 10.46 -1.25 -3.82
N HIS A 46 9.19 -1.13 -3.42
CA HIS A 46 8.12 -0.59 -4.27
C HIS A 46 8.37 0.87 -4.62
N LYS A 47 8.74 1.72 -3.64
CA LYS A 47 9.06 3.13 -3.90
C LYS A 47 10.21 3.30 -4.89
N LYS A 48 11.21 2.42 -4.88
CA LYS A 48 12.31 2.43 -5.86
C LYS A 48 11.85 2.15 -7.30
N GLN A 49 10.71 1.51 -7.47
CA GLN A 49 10.08 1.27 -8.78
C GLN A 49 9.13 2.39 -9.20
N GLY A 50 9.02 3.46 -8.42
CA GLY A 50 8.08 4.57 -8.68
C GLY A 50 6.63 4.25 -8.29
N VAL A 51 6.41 3.19 -7.52
CA VAL A 51 5.10 2.75 -7.03
C VAL A 51 4.70 3.56 -5.80
N GLU A 52 3.43 3.95 -5.70
CA GLU A 52 2.91 4.63 -4.53
C GLU A 52 2.68 3.64 -3.39
N VAL A 53 3.21 3.96 -2.22
CA VAL A 53 3.12 3.09 -1.04
C VAL A 53 2.51 3.84 0.13
N PHE A 54 1.41 3.30 0.62
CA PHE A 54 0.65 3.79 1.75
C PHE A 54 0.88 2.88 2.96
N LEU A 55 0.91 3.46 4.16
CA LEU A 55 1.04 2.72 5.41
C LEU A 55 -0.17 3.00 6.29
N ASN A 56 -0.95 1.96 6.59
CA ASN A 56 -2.18 2.02 7.39
C ASN A 56 -3.23 3.04 6.89
N ASP A 57 -3.17 3.44 5.61
CA ASP A 57 -4.18 4.29 4.97
C ASP A 57 -5.17 3.42 4.20
N TYR A 58 -6.27 3.07 4.85
CA TYR A 58 -7.31 2.20 4.30
C TYR A 58 -8.12 2.86 3.17
N LEU A 59 -7.97 4.16 2.95
CA LEU A 59 -8.72 4.91 1.93
C LEU A 59 -7.95 5.02 0.61
N CYS A 60 -6.72 4.51 0.53
CA CYS A 60 -5.86 4.63 -0.64
C CYS A 60 -6.26 3.79 -1.86
N ASN A 61 -7.34 3.00 -1.78
CA ASN A 61 -7.82 2.10 -2.84
C ASN A 61 -6.67 1.29 -3.50
N PRO A 62 -6.03 0.38 -2.74
CA PRO A 62 -4.80 -0.29 -3.16
C PRO A 62 -5.03 -1.42 -4.16
N ASP A 63 -4.08 -1.61 -5.07
CA ASP A 63 -4.02 -2.76 -5.99
C ASP A 63 -3.45 -4.01 -5.28
N LYS A 64 -2.60 -3.81 -4.27
CA LYS A 64 -1.97 -4.88 -3.50
C LYS A 64 -1.84 -4.50 -2.04
N VAL A 65 -2.13 -5.46 -1.16
CA VAL A 65 -2.06 -5.26 0.30
C VAL A 65 -1.05 -6.22 0.91
N TYR A 66 -0.12 -5.70 1.70
CA TYR A 66 0.77 -6.50 2.56
C TYR A 66 0.41 -6.25 4.02
N VAL A 67 0.21 -7.33 4.78
CA VAL A 67 -0.22 -7.26 6.17
C VAL A 67 0.80 -7.96 7.06
N SER A 68 1.21 -7.29 8.14
CA SER A 68 2.06 -7.86 9.19
C SER A 68 1.24 -8.07 10.45
N CYS A 69 1.19 -9.33 10.93
CA CYS A 69 0.62 -9.70 12.22
C CYS A 69 1.60 -10.63 12.97
N VAL A 70 2.23 -10.11 14.02
CA VAL A 70 3.21 -10.76 14.90
C VAL A 70 2.53 -11.46 16.07
N PHE A 71 1.45 -10.90 16.62
CA PHE A 71 0.77 -11.49 17.78
C PHE A 71 -0.50 -12.26 17.40
N THR A 72 -0.56 -13.54 17.74
CA THR A 72 -1.71 -14.42 17.43
C THR A 72 -3.03 -13.89 18.01
N LYS A 73 -2.99 -13.19 19.14
CA LYS A 73 -4.17 -12.55 19.74
C LYS A 73 -4.82 -11.50 18.83
N ASN A 74 -4.10 -10.96 17.85
CA ASN A 74 -4.58 -9.97 16.91
C ASN A 74 -4.87 -10.53 15.51
N ALA A 75 -4.67 -11.84 15.29
CA ALA A 75 -4.93 -12.48 14.00
C ALA A 75 -6.39 -12.35 13.54
N TYR A 76 -7.34 -12.20 14.48
CA TYR A 76 -8.74 -11.94 14.15
C TYR A 76 -8.93 -10.62 13.39
N LYS A 77 -8.08 -9.60 13.64
CA LYS A 77 -8.16 -8.31 12.95
C LYS A 77 -7.82 -8.43 11.47
N VAL A 78 -6.86 -9.30 11.13
CA VAL A 78 -6.53 -9.61 9.73
C VAL A 78 -7.74 -10.16 8.99
N LYS A 79 -8.51 -11.07 9.63
CA LYS A 79 -9.72 -11.67 9.04
C LYS A 79 -10.87 -10.68 8.84
N GLN A 80 -10.82 -9.52 9.50
CA GLN A 80 -11.83 -8.46 9.38
C GLN A 80 -11.47 -7.43 8.31
N LEU A 81 -10.29 -7.54 7.68
CA LEU A 81 -9.87 -6.62 6.63
C LEU A 81 -10.73 -6.82 5.37
N PRO A 82 -11.20 -5.73 4.74
CA PRO A 82 -12.10 -5.81 3.59
C PRO A 82 -11.35 -6.04 2.25
N PHE A 83 -10.15 -6.62 2.29
CA PHE A 83 -9.29 -6.78 1.12
C PHE A 83 -9.21 -8.25 0.70
N GLU A 84 -9.56 -8.54 -0.56
CA GLU A 84 -9.52 -9.90 -1.11
C GLU A 84 -8.08 -10.35 -1.43
N ASN A 85 -7.26 -9.45 -1.97
CA ASN A 85 -5.90 -9.75 -2.43
C ASN A 85 -4.82 -9.29 -1.44
N MET A 86 -4.81 -9.88 -0.25
CA MET A 86 -3.84 -9.58 0.80
C MET A 86 -2.74 -10.65 0.93
N GLU A 87 -1.48 -10.21 1.04
CA GLU A 87 -0.36 -11.03 1.46
C GLU A 87 -0.08 -10.82 2.94
N VAL A 88 -0.38 -11.82 3.75
CA VAL A 88 -0.20 -11.75 5.20
C VAL A 88 1.07 -12.49 5.62
N GLY A 89 1.84 -11.88 6.51
CA GLY A 89 2.99 -12.47 7.17
C GLY A 89 3.08 -12.11 8.65
N GLY A 90 4.07 -12.70 9.33
CA GLY A 90 4.30 -12.54 10.75
C GLY A 90 3.87 -13.76 11.58
N SER A 91 4.52 -13.93 12.74
CA SER A 91 4.36 -15.09 13.62
C SER A 91 2.95 -15.26 14.19
N GLY A 92 2.15 -14.20 14.19
CA GLY A 92 0.79 -14.22 14.70
C GLY A 92 -0.21 -14.81 13.70
N TRP A 93 0.14 -14.82 12.41
CA TRP A 93 -0.71 -15.30 11.33
C TRP A 93 -0.38 -16.74 10.91
N ASP A 94 0.88 -17.02 10.62
CA ASP A 94 1.32 -18.37 10.24
C ASP A 94 2.80 -18.59 10.59
N LEU A 95 3.06 -19.48 11.55
CA LEU A 95 4.41 -19.91 11.91
C LEU A 95 4.99 -20.93 10.92
N LYS A 96 4.17 -21.51 10.02
CA LYS A 96 4.56 -22.58 9.10
C LYS A 96 4.96 -22.09 7.71
N LYS A 97 5.04 -20.78 7.47
CA LYS A 97 5.56 -20.22 6.22
C LYS A 97 7.09 -20.32 6.21
N GLU A 98 7.59 -21.55 6.11
CA GLU A 98 8.99 -21.84 5.84
C GLU A 98 9.25 -21.58 4.35
N LEU A 99 10.24 -20.75 4.03
CA LEU A 99 10.77 -20.66 2.68
C LEU A 99 11.36 -22.03 2.35
N SER A 100 10.83 -22.69 1.31
CA SER A 100 11.41 -23.91 0.79
C SER A 100 12.89 -23.66 0.48
N PRO A 101 13.84 -24.43 1.03
CA PRO A 101 15.23 -24.31 0.63
C PRO A 101 15.33 -24.77 -0.84
N SER A 102 15.70 -23.84 -1.71
CA SER A 102 16.12 -24.11 -3.08
C SER A 102 17.41 -24.92 -3.10
#